data_AF-A0A7V1D081-F1
#
_entry.id   AF-A0A7V1D081-F1
#
_cell.length_a   1.000
_cell.length_b   1.000
_cell.length_c   1.000
_cell.angle_alpha   90.00
_cell.angle_beta   90.00
_cell.angle_gamma   90.00
#
_symmetry.space_group_name_H-M   'P 1'
#
loop_
_entity.id
_entity.type
_entity.pdbx_description
1 polymer ?
#
loop_
_entity_poly.entity_id
_entity_poly.type
_entity_poly.pdbx_seq_one_letter_code
_entity_poly.pdbx_strand_id
1 'polypeptide(L)'
;MHKIKVWDGFIRSFHWLLVIAIATLYFSAEEGMMELHFVAGFFTLALLLTRLIWGVIGSKTAKLTALIHSPIAVLKSLQHGDAKLGHGAAGSYMVIAFFILLLVQLLSGLMTTDDILTDGPLVQYASSQVVEWAGWLHHKNFDLLFYAIILHVVAIVIYRLKGKKLVKAMMTGYAAEKNNDSNEELTKSPWAAIIIFVVVFAALLMTWGAEPVAYLFS
;
A
#
# COMPACT_ATOMS: atom_id res chain seq x y z
N MET A 1 2.08 -3.09 32.11
CA MET A 1 2.42 -3.32 30.69
C MET A 1 2.69 -1.97 30.05
N HIS A 2 3.95 -1.67 29.71
CA HIS A 2 4.27 -0.48 28.94
C HIS A 2 3.79 -0.64 27.50
N LYS A 3 3.26 0.43 26.91
CA LYS A 3 2.84 0.49 25.52
C LYS A 3 3.88 1.31 24.76
N ILE A 4 4.48 0.72 23.74
CA ILE A 4 5.39 1.42 22.85
C ILE A 4 4.66 1.79 21.55
N LYS A 5 4.90 3.01 21.06
CA LYS A 5 4.35 3.46 19.79
C LYS A 5 5.22 2.89 18.66
N VAL A 6 4.68 1.91 17.94
CA VAL A 6 5.38 1.19 16.87
C VAL A 6 5.04 1.77 15.50
N TRP A 7 3.80 2.25 15.32
CA TRP A 7 3.36 2.83 14.04
C TRP A 7 3.04 4.31 14.20
N ASP A 8 3.67 5.12 13.37
CA ASP A 8 3.35 6.54 13.25
C ASP A 8 1.96 6.75 12.64
N GLY A 9 1.46 7.99 12.73
CA GLY A 9 0.12 8.31 12.23
C GLY A 9 -0.03 8.08 10.72
N PHE A 10 1.02 8.39 9.95
CA PHE A 10 0.99 8.30 8.50
C PHE A 10 0.89 6.85 8.03
N ILE A 11 1.68 5.91 8.56
CA ILE A 11 1.61 4.49 8.18
C ILE A 11 0.20 3.94 8.41
N ARG A 12 -0.43 4.31 9.52
CA ARG A 12 -1.79 3.88 9.85
C ARG A 12 -2.80 4.42 8.85
N SER A 13 -2.74 5.73 8.58
CA SER A 13 -3.59 6.36 7.57
C SER A 13 -3.35 5.73 6.20
N PHE A 14 -2.10 5.58 5.76
CA PHE A 14 -1.73 4.93 4.50
C PHE A 14 -2.38 3.55 4.37
N HIS A 15 -2.24 2.68 5.36
CA HIS A 15 -2.78 1.33 5.30
C HIS A 15 -4.30 1.33 5.14
N TRP A 16 -5.03 2.06 5.99
CA TRP A 16 -6.50 2.05 5.94
C TRP A 16 -7.04 2.78 4.72
N LEU A 17 -6.40 3.86 4.28
CA LEU A 17 -6.73 4.53 3.03
C LEU A 17 -6.45 3.62 1.83
N LEU A 18 -5.37 2.84 1.84
CA LEU A 18 -5.07 1.87 0.79
C LEU A 18 -6.14 0.77 0.72
N VAL A 19 -6.62 0.26 1.87
CA VAL A 19 -7.73 -0.72 1.91
C VAL A 19 -8.99 -0.14 1.26
N ILE A 20 -9.37 1.09 1.62
CA ILE A 20 -10.52 1.77 1.03
C ILE A 20 -10.32 2.02 -0.47
N ALA A 21 -9.11 2.44 -0.86
CA ALA A 21 -8.80 2.74 -2.25
C ALA A 21 -8.83 1.50 -3.14
N ILE A 22 -8.31 0.36 -2.67
CA ILE A 22 -8.39 -0.92 -3.41
C ILE A 22 -9.86 -1.35 -3.57
N ALA A 23 -10.68 -1.23 -2.52
CA ALA A 23 -12.11 -1.55 -2.62
C ALA A 23 -12.84 -0.62 -3.61
N THR A 24 -12.49 0.67 -3.61
CA THR A 24 -13.04 1.66 -4.54
C THR A 24 -12.61 1.37 -5.98
N LEU A 25 -11.33 1.06 -6.20
CA LEU A 25 -10.79 0.69 -7.51
C LEU A 25 -11.47 -0.56 -8.08
N TYR A 26 -11.64 -1.59 -7.25
CA TYR A 26 -12.35 -2.80 -7.67
C TYR A 26 -13.80 -2.52 -8.04
N PHE A 27 -14.55 -1.86 -7.13
CA PHE A 27 -15.95 -1.53 -7.35
C PHE A 27 -16.15 -0.66 -8.60
N SER A 28 -15.35 0.41 -8.73
CA SER A 28 -15.44 1.32 -9.89
C SER A 28 -15.13 0.62 -11.22
N ALA A 29 -14.24 -0.37 -11.24
CA ALA A 29 -13.97 -1.15 -12.44
C ALA A 29 -15.16 -2.05 -12.81
N GLU A 30 -15.73 -2.78 -11.85
CA GLU A 30 -16.85 -3.69 -12.07
C GLU A 30 -18.13 -2.96 -12.52
N GLU A 31 -18.37 -1.76 -11.98
CA GLU A 31 -19.52 -0.93 -12.33
C GLU A 31 -19.28 -0.04 -13.56
N GLY A 32 -18.10 -0.11 -14.19
CA GLY A 32 -17.74 0.74 -15.33
C GLY A 32 -17.64 2.24 -15.01
N MET A 33 -17.46 2.61 -13.74
CA MET A 33 -17.28 3.98 -13.28
C MET A 33 -15.83 4.45 -13.49
N MET A 34 -15.42 4.59 -14.75
CA MET A 34 -14.02 4.79 -15.10
C MET A 34 -13.42 6.08 -14.52
N GLU A 35 -14.16 7.18 -14.46
CA GLU A 35 -13.71 8.44 -13.88
C GLU A 35 -13.31 8.27 -12.41
N LEU A 36 -14.16 7.56 -11.65
CA LEU A 36 -13.87 7.20 -10.26
C LEU A 36 -12.66 6.28 -10.17
N HIS A 37 -12.55 5.32 -11.09
CA HIS A 37 -11.40 4.41 -11.16
C HIS A 37 -10.08 5.17 -11.37
N PHE A 38 -10.05 6.13 -12.30
CA PHE A 38 -8.87 6.97 -12.56
C PHE A 38 -8.51 7.84 -11.36
N VAL A 39 -9.49 8.54 -10.77
CA VAL A 39 -9.25 9.40 -9.60
C VAL A 39 -8.75 8.57 -8.40
N ALA A 40 -9.37 7.41 -8.14
CA ALA A 40 -8.91 6.48 -7.11
C ALA A 40 -7.53 5.90 -7.42
N GLY A 41 -7.21 5.68 -8.70
CA GLY A 41 -5.90 5.23 -9.18
C GLY A 41 -4.80 6.25 -8.90
N PHE A 42 -5.03 7.52 -9.26
CA PHE A 42 -4.08 8.61 -8.96
C PHE A 42 -3.90 8.83 -7.46
N PHE A 43 -4.98 8.74 -6.68
CA PHE A 43 -4.92 8.80 -5.22
C PHE A 43 -4.07 7.66 -4.65
N THR A 44 -4.28 6.43 -5.13
CA THR A 44 -3.53 5.24 -4.70
C THR A 44 -2.06 5.33 -5.09
N LEU A 45 -1.75 5.83 -6.29
CA LEU A 45 -0.40 6.10 -6.75
C LEU A 45 0.31 7.13 -5.86
N ALA A 46 -0.36 8.25 -5.56
CA ALA A 46 0.18 9.25 -4.64
C ALA A 46 0.44 8.69 -3.23
N LEU A 47 -0.48 7.89 -2.70
CA LEU A 47 -0.31 7.20 -1.41
C LEU A 47 0.93 6.29 -1.44
N LEU A 48 1.08 5.47 -2.48
CA LEU A 48 2.17 4.51 -2.60
C LEU A 48 3.52 5.20 -2.75
N LEU A 49 3.62 6.22 -3.60
CA LEU A 49 4.84 7.03 -3.76
C LEU A 49 5.22 7.71 -2.44
N THR A 50 4.25 8.31 -1.75
CA THR A 50 4.47 8.90 -0.43
C THR A 50 4.98 7.86 0.56
N ARG A 51 4.42 6.65 0.55
CA ARG A 51 4.85 5.57 1.44
C ARG A 51 6.28 5.12 1.17
N LEU A 52 6.69 5.04 -0.10
CA LEU A 52 8.05 4.72 -0.50
C LEU A 52 9.04 5.80 -0.05
N ILE A 53 8.71 7.08 -0.26
CA ILE A 53 9.51 8.22 0.23
C ILE A 53 9.62 8.19 1.76
N TRP A 54 8.50 8.01 2.45
CA TRP A 54 8.48 7.87 3.92
C TRP A 54 9.25 6.64 4.41
N GLY A 55 9.34 5.61 3.59
CA GLY A 55 10.18 4.44 3.83
C GLY A 55 11.68 4.72 3.78
N VAL A 56 12.10 5.89 3.29
CA VAL A 56 13.50 6.33 3.32
C VAL A 56 13.73 7.32 4.47
N ILE A 57 12.90 8.35 4.58
CA ILE A 57 13.13 9.49 5.48
C ILE A 57 12.31 9.47 6.78
N GLY A 58 11.33 8.57 6.90
CA GLY A 58 10.32 8.55 7.97
C GLY A 58 10.78 7.91 9.28
N SER A 59 9.81 7.33 10.00
CA SER A 59 10.00 6.64 11.29
C SER A 59 10.93 5.43 11.19
N LYS A 60 11.56 5.01 12.29
CA LYS A 60 12.49 3.86 12.30
C LYS A 60 11.81 2.58 11.84
N THR A 61 10.59 2.34 12.33
CA THR A 61 9.73 1.21 11.95
C THR A 61 9.09 1.36 10.56
N ALA A 62 9.15 2.56 9.96
CA ALA A 62 8.67 2.82 8.61
C ALA A 62 9.67 2.45 7.53
N LYS A 63 10.96 2.35 7.90
CA LYS A 63 12.05 2.26 6.92
C LYS A 63 11.94 1.01 6.06
N LEU A 64 12.19 1.13 4.76
CA LEU A 64 12.26 -0.01 3.85
C LEU A 64 13.37 -0.99 4.26
N THR A 65 14.47 -0.47 4.83
CA THR A 65 15.54 -1.31 5.37
C THR A 65 15.09 -2.18 6.55
N ALA A 66 14.05 -1.76 7.29
CA ALA A 66 13.46 -2.57 8.35
C ALA A 66 12.68 -3.79 7.80
N LEU A 67 12.39 -3.84 6.49
CA LEU A 67 11.76 -4.97 5.81
C LEU A 67 12.78 -6.03 5.35
N ILE A 68 14.08 -5.74 5.44
CA ILE A 68 15.12 -6.67 4.97
C ILE A 68 15.38 -7.69 6.07
N HIS A 69 15.01 -8.94 5.79
CA HIS A 69 15.29 -10.09 6.64
C HIS A 69 15.91 -11.20 5.80
N SER A 70 16.71 -12.06 6.42
CA SER A 70 17.22 -13.25 5.72
C SER A 70 16.07 -14.25 5.47
N PRO A 71 16.10 -15.03 4.38
CA PRO A 71 15.09 -16.06 4.11
C PRO A 71 14.96 -17.07 5.26
N ILE A 72 16.06 -17.39 5.93
CA ILE A 72 16.09 -18.27 7.11
C ILE A 72 15.28 -17.68 8.27
N ALA A 73 15.29 -16.35 8.44
CA ALA A 73 14.50 -15.68 9.48
C ALA A 73 13.00 -15.85 9.24
N VAL A 74 12.53 -15.90 8.00
CA VAL A 74 11.12 -16.16 7.66
C VAL A 74 10.72 -17.57 8.12
N LEU A 75 11.51 -18.58 7.77
CA LEU A 75 11.26 -19.98 8.17
C LEU A 75 11.24 -20.13 9.70
N LYS A 76 12.20 -19.52 10.39
CA LYS A 76 12.24 -19.50 11.86
C LYS A 76 11.02 -18.78 12.46
N SER A 77 10.61 -17.65 11.88
CA SER A 77 9.42 -16.89 12.28
C SER A 77 8.14 -17.74 12.21
N LEU A 78 7.99 -18.55 11.16
CA LEU A 78 6.82 -19.41 10.99
C LEU A 78 6.75 -20.50 12.06
N GLN A 79 7.89 -21.01 12.51
CA GLN A 79 8.00 -22.08 13.51
C GLN A 79 7.90 -21.57 14.95
N HIS A 80 8.63 -20.50 15.29
CA HIS A 80 8.84 -20.06 16.68
C HIS A 80 8.20 -18.70 17.00
N GLY A 81 7.68 -18.01 15.98
CA GLY A 81 7.15 -16.65 16.10
C GLY A 81 8.22 -15.56 16.11
N ASP A 82 7.85 -14.36 15.67
CA ASP A 82 8.73 -13.18 15.72
C ASP A 82 8.63 -12.40 17.04
N ALA A 83 9.79 -11.98 17.55
CA ALA A 83 9.97 -11.11 18.71
C ALA A 83 10.33 -9.65 18.36
N LYS A 84 10.48 -9.30 17.07
CA LYS A 84 10.84 -7.94 16.65
C LYS A 84 9.65 -6.98 16.72
N LEU A 85 9.92 -5.74 17.14
CA LEU A 85 9.02 -4.61 17.01
C LEU A 85 8.84 -4.23 15.53
N GLY A 86 7.60 -3.88 15.14
CA GLY A 86 7.26 -3.56 13.76
C GLY A 86 6.86 -4.79 12.96
N HIS A 87 7.36 -4.91 11.73
CA HIS A 87 7.15 -6.10 10.92
C HIS A 87 8.14 -7.21 11.33
N GLY A 88 7.60 -8.37 11.66
CA GLY A 88 8.38 -9.61 11.71
C GLY A 88 8.80 -10.05 10.31
N ALA A 89 9.70 -11.03 10.20
CA ALA A 89 10.26 -11.48 8.92
C ALA A 89 9.15 -11.91 7.92
N ALA A 90 8.18 -12.71 8.36
CA ALA A 90 7.07 -13.11 7.49
C ALA A 90 6.18 -11.91 7.08
N GLY A 91 5.97 -10.96 8.00
CA GLY A 91 5.21 -9.75 7.72
C GLY A 91 5.93 -8.85 6.70
N SER A 92 7.25 -8.71 6.82
CA SER A 92 8.07 -7.90 5.91
C SER A 92 8.02 -8.41 4.48
N TYR A 93 8.05 -9.73 4.27
CA TYR A 93 7.93 -10.33 2.94
C TYR A 93 6.56 -10.08 2.31
N MET A 94 5.48 -10.13 3.09
CA MET A 94 4.14 -9.77 2.58
C MET A 94 4.07 -8.29 2.19
N VAL A 95 4.69 -7.39 2.95
CA VAL A 95 4.75 -5.96 2.59
C VAL A 95 5.53 -5.76 1.29
N ILE A 96 6.67 -6.44 1.12
CA ILE A 96 7.44 -6.38 -0.13
C ILE A 96 6.61 -6.90 -1.31
N ALA A 97 5.92 -8.04 -1.13
CA ALA A 97 5.02 -8.57 -2.15
C ALA A 97 3.92 -7.57 -2.52
N PHE A 98 3.27 -6.94 -1.53
CA PHE A 98 2.26 -5.91 -1.81
C PHE A 98 2.84 -4.68 -2.51
N PHE A 99 4.03 -4.21 -2.17
CA PHE A 99 4.64 -3.10 -2.90
C PHE A 99 4.90 -3.45 -4.36
N ILE A 100 5.38 -4.66 -4.65
CA ILE A 100 5.59 -5.11 -6.03
C ILE A 100 4.25 -5.18 -6.77
N LEU A 101 3.27 -5.88 -6.20
CA LEU A 101 1.96 -6.07 -6.85
C LEU A 101 1.24 -4.74 -7.08
N LEU A 102 1.27 -3.81 -6.12
CA LEU A 102 0.66 -2.49 -6.27
C LEU A 102 1.39 -1.62 -7.29
N LEU A 103 2.73 -1.64 -7.31
CA LEU A 103 3.49 -0.91 -8.33
C LEU A 103 3.19 -1.45 -9.73
N VAL A 104 3.18 -2.78 -9.90
CA VAL A 104 2.81 -3.41 -11.17
C VAL A 104 1.39 -3.02 -11.57
N GLN A 105 0.43 -3.09 -10.63
CA GLN A 105 -0.97 -2.74 -10.90
C GLN A 105 -1.12 -1.29 -11.38
N LEU A 106 -0.50 -0.36 -10.67
CA LEU A 106 -0.62 1.07 -10.97
C LEU A 106 0.10 1.42 -12.27
N LEU A 107 1.32 0.90 -12.48
CA LEU A 107 2.08 1.18 -13.69
C LEU A 107 1.42 0.57 -14.93
N SER A 108 0.92 -0.66 -14.85
CA SER A 108 0.18 -1.26 -15.96
C SER A 108 -1.11 -0.49 -16.24
N GLY A 109 -1.83 -0.06 -15.19
CA GLY A 109 -3.07 0.72 -15.34
C GLY A 109 -2.87 2.06 -16.03
N LEU A 110 -1.74 2.73 -15.81
CA LEU A 110 -1.40 3.97 -16.53
C LEU A 110 -1.19 3.75 -18.04
N MET A 111 -0.98 2.50 -18.48
CA MET A 111 -0.73 2.10 -19.87
C MET A 111 -1.89 1.27 -20.46
N THR A 112 -3.03 1.18 -19.78
CA THR A 112 -4.22 0.44 -20.26
C THR A 112 -5.18 1.38 -21.01
N THR A 113 -5.94 0.84 -21.95
CA THR A 113 -7.03 1.49 -22.69
C THR A 113 -8.29 0.63 -22.64
N ASP A 114 -9.46 1.24 -22.81
CA ASP A 114 -10.71 0.53 -23.11
C ASP A 114 -11.01 0.39 -24.62
N ASP A 115 -10.06 0.80 -25.48
CA ASP A 115 -10.13 0.85 -26.96
C ASP A 115 -11.25 1.74 -27.53
N ILE A 116 -11.98 2.50 -26.71
CA ILE A 116 -13.13 3.31 -27.14
C ILE A 116 -12.94 4.79 -26.80
N LEU A 117 -12.91 5.14 -25.51
CA LEU A 117 -12.91 6.54 -25.06
C LEU A 117 -11.93 6.80 -23.90
N THR A 118 -11.39 5.76 -23.28
CA THR A 118 -10.72 5.89 -21.98
C THR A 118 -9.31 5.32 -22.04
N ASP A 119 -8.33 6.22 -22.13
CA ASP A 119 -6.91 5.89 -22.17
C ASP A 119 -6.19 6.25 -20.88
N GLY A 120 -5.30 5.36 -20.44
CA GLY A 120 -4.29 5.68 -19.45
C GLY A 120 -3.31 6.75 -19.97
N PRO A 121 -2.79 7.62 -19.10
CA PRO A 121 -1.98 8.76 -19.53
C PRO A 121 -0.66 8.38 -20.23
N LEU A 122 -0.18 7.15 -20.06
CA LEU A 122 1.04 6.65 -20.69
C LEU A 122 0.80 5.92 -22.02
N VAL A 123 -0.46 5.69 -22.43
CA VAL A 123 -0.81 5.02 -23.70
C VAL A 123 -0.16 5.72 -24.89
N GLN A 124 -0.16 7.06 -24.91
CA GLN A 124 0.44 7.87 -25.98
C GLN A 124 1.96 7.67 -26.18
N TYR A 125 2.66 7.10 -25.18
CA TYR A 125 4.10 6.86 -25.21
C TYR A 125 4.46 5.39 -25.43
N ALA A 126 3.46 4.51 -25.57
CA ALA A 126 3.62 3.08 -25.70
C ALA A 126 3.20 2.58 -27.09
N SER A 127 3.77 1.47 -27.54
CA SER A 127 3.27 0.78 -28.74
C SER A 127 1.99 0.01 -28.42
N SER A 128 1.17 -0.27 -29.43
CA SER A 128 -0.07 -1.06 -29.27
C SER A 128 0.16 -2.40 -28.58
N GLN A 129 1.28 -3.08 -28.89
CA GLN A 129 1.66 -4.34 -28.24
C GLN A 129 1.94 -4.18 -26.73
N VAL A 130 2.54 -3.05 -26.33
CA VAL A 130 2.79 -2.75 -24.91
C VAL A 130 1.48 -2.42 -24.20
N VAL A 131 0.58 -1.67 -24.84
CA VAL A 131 -0.75 -1.32 -24.31
C VAL A 131 -1.60 -2.58 -24.10
N GLU A 132 -1.68 -3.46 -25.08
CA GLU A 132 -2.40 -4.74 -24.99
C GLU A 132 -1.83 -5.61 -23.85
N TRP A 133 -0.50 -5.72 -23.77
CA TRP A 133 0.15 -6.47 -22.71
C TRP A 133 -0.07 -5.85 -21.32
N ALA A 134 -0.04 -4.51 -21.22
CA ALA A 134 -0.32 -3.79 -19.98
C ALA A 134 -1.76 -4.03 -19.50
N GLY A 135 -2.74 -4.01 -20.42
CA GLY A 135 -4.13 -4.36 -20.11
C GLY A 135 -4.26 -5.77 -19.57
N TRP A 136 -3.71 -6.77 -20.27
CA TRP A 136 -3.68 -8.16 -19.80
C TRP A 136 -3.03 -8.28 -18.42
N LEU A 137 -1.87 -7.63 -18.23
CA LEU A 137 -1.15 -7.65 -16.97
C LEU A 137 -1.94 -6.98 -15.86
N HIS A 138 -2.62 -5.87 -16.13
CA HIS A 138 -3.45 -5.16 -15.15
C HIS A 138 -4.57 -6.05 -14.61
N HIS A 139 -5.29 -6.77 -15.49
CA HIS A 139 -6.32 -7.72 -15.06
C HIS A 139 -5.73 -8.91 -14.29
N LYS A 140 -4.67 -9.54 -14.81
CA LYS A 140 -4.07 -10.73 -14.18
C LYS A 140 -3.35 -10.42 -12.87
N ASN A 141 -2.70 -9.28 -12.76
CA ASN A 141 -2.03 -8.86 -11.54
C ASN A 141 -3.04 -8.50 -10.46
N PHE A 142 -4.24 -8.01 -10.81
CA PHE A 142 -5.31 -7.80 -9.84
C PHE A 142 -5.78 -9.12 -9.21
N ASP A 143 -5.98 -10.17 -10.00
CA ASP A 143 -6.30 -11.52 -9.47
C ASP A 143 -5.28 -11.96 -8.42
N LEU A 144 -3.99 -11.80 -8.74
CA LEU A 144 -2.89 -12.14 -7.83
C LEU A 144 -2.87 -11.27 -6.57
N LEU A 145 -3.09 -9.96 -6.72
CA LEU A 145 -3.21 -9.02 -5.60
C LEU A 145 -4.39 -9.39 -4.68
N PHE A 146 -5.53 -9.75 -5.25
CA PHE A 146 -6.72 -10.19 -4.51
C PHE A 146 -6.43 -11.45 -3.69
N TYR A 147 -5.81 -12.48 -4.28
CA TYR A 147 -5.39 -13.67 -3.53
C TYR A 147 -4.37 -13.37 -2.44
N ALA A 148 -3.42 -12.46 -2.69
CA ALA A 148 -2.46 -12.01 -1.68
C ALA A 148 -3.14 -11.28 -0.50
N ILE A 149 -4.19 -10.49 -0.77
CA ILE A 149 -5.02 -9.85 0.26
C ILE A 149 -5.75 -10.91 1.10
N ILE A 150 -6.37 -11.91 0.46
CA ILE A 150 -7.02 -13.02 1.18
C ILE A 150 -6.01 -13.72 2.10
N LEU A 151 -4.84 -14.10 1.57
CA LEU A 151 -3.78 -14.73 2.34
C LEU A 151 -3.34 -13.87 3.54
N HIS A 152 -3.20 -12.56 3.33
CA HIS A 152 -2.86 -11.61 4.39
C HIS A 152 -3.92 -11.57 5.50
N VAL A 153 -5.20 -11.50 5.13
CA VAL A 153 -6.31 -11.50 6.11
C VAL A 153 -6.36 -12.81 6.88
N VAL A 154 -6.20 -13.96 6.21
CA VAL A 154 -6.12 -15.28 6.85
C VAL A 154 -4.96 -15.31 7.85
N ALA A 155 -3.78 -14.81 7.47
CA ALA A 155 -2.64 -14.73 8.38
C ALA A 155 -2.94 -13.87 9.62
N ILE A 156 -3.64 -12.72 9.46
CA ILE A 156 -4.07 -11.88 10.59
C ILE A 156 -5.00 -12.65 11.53
N VAL A 157 -5.97 -13.41 11.00
CA VAL A 157 -6.88 -14.23 11.80
C VAL A 157 -6.09 -15.29 12.57
N ILE A 158 -5.17 -16.01 11.92
CA ILE A 158 -4.30 -17.00 12.59
C ILE A 158 -3.50 -16.35 13.72
N TYR A 159 -2.87 -15.19 13.49
CA TYR A 159 -2.13 -14.49 14.53
C TYR A 159 -3.03 -14.00 15.67
N ARG A 160 -4.27 -13.62 15.37
CA ARG A 160 -5.26 -13.25 16.38
C ARG A 160 -5.65 -14.44 17.26
N LEU A 161 -5.84 -15.63 16.68
CA LEU A 161 -6.08 -16.87 17.42
C LEU A 161 -4.88 -17.27 18.29
N LYS A 162 -3.66 -16.98 17.84
CA LYS A 162 -2.42 -17.10 18.63
C LYS A 162 -2.24 -15.97 19.67
N GLY A 163 -3.25 -15.13 19.90
CA GLY A 163 -3.26 -14.08 20.93
C GLY A 163 -2.57 -12.76 20.52
N LYS A 164 -2.03 -12.63 19.31
CA LYS A 164 -1.40 -11.39 18.82
C LYS A 164 -2.46 -10.41 18.30
N LYS A 165 -2.54 -9.21 18.90
CA LYS A 165 -3.56 -8.19 18.56
C LYS A 165 -3.08 -7.22 17.46
N LEU A 166 -2.75 -7.73 16.28
CA LEU A 166 -2.14 -6.96 15.18
C LEU A 166 -3.02 -5.82 14.66
N VAL A 167 -4.32 -6.06 14.45
CA VAL A 167 -5.28 -5.02 14.01
C VAL A 167 -5.34 -3.85 14.99
N LYS A 168 -5.36 -4.15 16.31
CA LYS A 168 -5.36 -3.11 17.34
C LYS A 168 -4.08 -2.28 17.30
N ALA A 169 -2.93 -2.92 17.06
CA ALA A 169 -1.67 -2.20 16.87
C ALA A 169 -1.74 -1.29 15.64
N MET A 170 -2.39 -1.72 14.55
CA MET A 170 -2.55 -0.90 13.34
C MET A 170 -3.51 0.27 13.52
N MET A 171 -4.56 0.13 14.34
CA MET A 171 -5.49 1.24 14.64
C MET A 171 -4.87 2.25 15.62
N THR A 172 -4.29 1.76 16.72
CA THR A 172 -3.82 2.63 17.81
C THR A 172 -2.38 3.12 17.60
N GLY A 173 -1.58 2.37 16.83
CA GLY A 173 -0.14 2.53 16.69
C GLY A 173 0.68 1.93 17.83
N TYR A 174 0.04 1.35 18.85
CA TYR A 174 0.73 0.84 20.03
C TYR A 174 0.80 -0.69 20.04
N ALA A 175 1.99 -1.21 20.33
CA ALA A 175 2.17 -2.62 20.65
C ALA A 175 2.38 -2.78 22.17
N ALA A 176 1.96 -3.93 22.70
CA ALA A 176 2.25 -4.30 24.07
C ALA A 176 3.65 -4.92 24.12
N GLU A 177 4.56 -4.32 24.88
CA GLU A 177 5.92 -4.83 25.05
C GLU A 177 6.14 -5.34 26.47
N LYS A 178 6.87 -6.45 26.58
CA LYS A 178 7.01 -7.20 27.84
C LYS A 178 8.19 -6.73 28.69
N ASN A 179 9.20 -6.08 28.10
CA ASN A 179 10.37 -5.51 28.79
C ASN A 179 11.17 -4.63 27.80
N ASN A 180 11.14 -3.30 27.94
CA ASN A 180 12.22 -2.44 27.44
C ASN A 180 12.19 -1.07 28.14
N ASP A 181 13.31 -0.69 28.76
CA ASP A 181 13.57 0.61 29.40
C ASP A 181 14.08 1.67 28.40
N SER A 182 14.00 1.40 27.10
CA SER A 182 14.49 2.32 26.08
C SER A 182 13.47 3.43 25.77
N ASN A 183 13.80 4.67 26.16
CA ASN A 183 13.14 5.91 25.73
C ASN A 183 13.40 6.23 24.23
N GLU A 184 13.62 5.24 23.39
CA GLU A 184 14.00 5.46 22.00
C GLU A 184 12.77 5.85 21.17
N GLU A 185 12.77 7.06 20.63
CA GLU A 185 11.68 7.53 19.78
C GLU A 185 11.69 6.77 18.44
N LEU A 186 10.75 5.84 18.28
CA LEU A 186 10.62 5.01 17.07
C LEU A 186 9.84 5.71 15.95
N THR A 187 8.98 6.68 16.29
CA THR A 187 8.02 7.28 15.36
C THR A 187 8.21 8.78 15.20
N LYS A 188 8.11 9.28 13.97
CA LYS A 188 8.07 10.71 13.65
C LYS A 188 6.63 11.22 13.55
N SER A 189 6.49 12.55 13.54
CA SER A 189 5.24 13.25 13.24
C SER A 189 4.79 13.02 11.78
N PRO A 190 3.47 12.88 11.50
CA PRO A 190 2.97 12.58 10.16
C PRO A 190 2.94 13.77 9.19
N TRP A 191 3.11 15.01 9.66
CA TRP A 191 2.88 16.22 8.85
C TRP A 191 3.72 16.29 7.58
N ALA A 192 5.01 15.92 7.66
CA ALA A 192 5.87 15.89 6.48
C ALA A 192 5.37 14.90 5.42
N ALA A 193 4.86 13.73 5.85
CA ALA A 193 4.28 12.74 4.93
C ALA A 193 2.98 13.26 4.30
N ILE A 194 2.15 13.98 5.05
CA ILE A 194 0.93 14.61 4.54
C ILE A 194 1.27 15.65 3.48
N ILE A 195 2.28 16.50 3.72
CA ILE A 195 2.73 17.49 2.74
C ILE A 195 3.21 16.80 1.46
N ILE A 196 4.04 15.75 1.58
CA ILE A 196 4.52 14.97 0.42
C ILE A 196 3.33 14.40 -0.35
N PHE A 197 2.36 13.80 0.35
CA PHE A 197 1.15 13.25 -0.27
C PHE A 197 0.37 14.32 -1.03
N VAL A 198 0.09 15.46 -0.41
CA VAL A 198 -0.66 16.55 -1.04
C VAL A 198 0.06 17.06 -2.28
N VAL A 199 1.38 17.24 -2.21
CA VAL A 199 2.18 17.70 -3.36
C VAL A 199 2.15 16.68 -4.51
N VAL A 200 2.38 15.40 -4.21
CA VAL A 200 2.38 14.34 -5.23
C VAL A 200 0.99 14.17 -5.83
N PHE A 201 -0.05 14.15 -5.02
CA PHE A 201 -1.42 13.99 -5.49
C PHE A 201 -1.88 15.18 -6.33
N ALA A 202 -1.61 16.42 -5.87
CA ALA A 202 -1.90 17.61 -6.64
C ALA A 202 -1.18 17.61 -7.99
N ALA A 203 0.10 17.20 -8.03
CA ALA A 203 0.83 17.07 -9.29
C ALA A 203 0.15 16.09 -10.25
N LEU A 204 -0.22 14.88 -9.78
CA LEU A 204 -0.91 13.88 -10.60
C LEU A 204 -2.27 14.39 -11.12
N LEU A 205 -3.05 15.09 -10.28
CA LEU A 205 -4.32 15.66 -10.70
C LEU A 205 -4.14 16.77 -11.74
N MET A 206 -3.15 17.64 -11.57
CA MET A 206 -2.86 18.71 -12.52
C MET A 206 -2.34 18.19 -13.86
N THR A 207 -1.63 17.06 -13.88
CA THR A 207 -1.07 16.50 -15.12
C THR A 207 -2.03 15.56 -15.85
N TRP A 208 -2.72 14.67 -15.11
CA TRP A 208 -3.48 13.55 -15.69
C TRP A 208 -4.91 13.44 -15.15
N GLY A 209 -5.22 14.03 -14.00
CA GLY A 209 -6.51 13.87 -13.34
C GLY A 209 -7.55 14.96 -13.65
N ALA A 210 -7.20 16.01 -14.40
CA ALA A 210 -8.09 17.16 -14.59
C ALA A 210 -9.41 16.77 -15.28
N GLU A 211 -9.34 15.98 -16.36
CA GLU A 211 -10.53 15.52 -17.09
C GLU A 211 -11.38 14.53 -16.26
N PRO A 212 -10.83 13.41 -15.71
CA PRO A 212 -11.62 12.50 -14.87
C PRO A 212 -12.29 13.19 -13.68
N VAL A 213 -11.61 14.15 -13.04
CA VAL A 213 -12.19 14.92 -11.95
C VAL A 213 -13.34 15.79 -12.43
N ALA A 214 -13.20 16.47 -13.58
CA ALA A 214 -14.27 17.32 -14.11
C ALA A 214 -15.53 16.50 -14.42
N TYR A 215 -15.39 15.35 -15.08
CA TYR A 215 -16.51 14.47 -15.41
C TYR A 215 -17.17 13.84 -14.17
N LEU A 216 -16.40 13.51 -13.13
CA LEU A 216 -16.96 12.93 -11.91
C LEU A 216 -17.90 13.88 -11.14
N PHE A 217 -17.77 15.20 -11.37
CA PHE A 217 -18.55 16.23 -10.69
C PHE A 217 -19.51 17.00 -11.62
N SER A 218 -19.64 16.60 -12.88
CA SER A 218 -20.60 17.16 -13.85
C SER A 218 -21.92 16.41 -13.84
#